data_AF-A0A1H8TZ90-F1
#
_entry.id   AF-A0A1H8TZ90-F1
#
_cell.length_a   1.000
_cell.length_b   1.000
_cell.length_c   1.000
_cell.angle_alpha   90.00
_cell.angle_beta   90.00
_cell.angle_gamma   90.00
#
_symmetry.space_group_name_H-M   'P 1'
#
loop_
_entity.id
_entity.type
_entity.pdbx_description
1 polymer ?
#
loop_
_entity_poly.entity_id
_entity_poly.type
_entity_poly.pdbx_seq_one_letter_code
_entity_poly.pdbx_strand_id
1 'polypeptide(L)'
;MKHMIKNSSLFLLGLFMVISLGACKKNGYLTDGGVSKAYTSLSTYDYLKNNQYHQFDTVIMLIDHYQLKNTLNSAKTFFAFTDMSVNGLMKTLKVTSIDQLTDSVSAKLFTQYMFNKTITLDDATLSSVLYTNEVGSTAPSAIKKITTGVPVYLANSAPTFNYFTLEYVKVNGVVDGSPGAPDDDPVDLALQCQTTGVQTSSGTTLHVLVNNAALNKL
;
A
#
# COMPACT_ATOMS: atom_id res chain seq x y z
N MET A 1 13.03 57.24 39.23
CA MET A 1 12.25 56.33 38.35
C MET A 1 12.98 55.89 37.07
N LYS A 2 14.32 55.88 36.99
CA LYS A 2 15.07 55.41 35.78
C LYS A 2 15.92 54.15 35.98
N HIS A 3 16.04 53.62 37.19
CA HIS A 3 16.87 52.43 37.47
C HIS A 3 16.12 51.09 37.42
N MET A 4 14.78 51.07 37.41
CA MET A 4 14.01 49.82 37.40
C MET A 4 13.76 49.24 35.99
N ILE A 5 13.91 50.03 34.92
CA ILE A 5 13.61 49.58 33.55
C ILE A 5 14.82 48.87 32.91
N LYS A 6 16.05 49.18 33.34
CA LYS A 6 17.28 48.65 32.73
C LYS A 6 17.56 47.19 33.11
N ASN A 7 17.13 46.75 34.29
CA ASN A 7 17.33 45.36 34.76
C ASN A 7 16.30 44.37 34.21
N SER A 8 15.10 44.83 33.82
CA SER A 8 14.05 43.97 33.25
C SER A 8 14.39 43.56 31.80
N SER A 9 15.01 44.45 31.01
CA SER A 9 15.44 44.16 29.63
C SER A 9 16.59 43.13 29.57
N LEU A 10 17.54 43.18 30.52
CA LEU A 10 18.60 42.16 30.62
C LEU A 10 18.05 40.78 31.00
N PHE A 11 17.01 40.75 31.84
CA PHE A 11 16.37 39.50 32.26
C PHE A 11 15.60 38.85 31.10
N LEU A 12 14.92 39.66 30.29
CA LEU A 12 14.17 39.20 29.12
C LEU A 12 15.10 38.69 27.99
N LEU A 13 16.25 39.35 27.79
CA LEU A 13 17.27 38.92 26.84
C LEU A 13 17.95 37.60 27.28
N GLY A 14 18.22 37.46 28.59
CA GLY A 14 18.72 36.21 29.17
C GLY A 14 17.74 35.04 29.00
N LEU A 15 16.45 35.28 29.21
CA LEU A 15 15.41 34.27 29.02
C LEU A 15 15.28 33.84 27.55
N PHE A 16 15.37 34.78 26.60
CA PHE A 16 15.34 34.49 25.17
C PHE A 16 16.56 33.67 24.70
N MET A 17 17.73 33.91 25.31
CA MET A 17 18.98 33.20 24.99
C MET A 17 19.00 31.76 25.55
N VAL A 18 18.31 31.51 26.67
CA VAL A 18 18.14 30.15 27.21
C VAL A 18 17.15 29.33 26.36
N ILE A 19 16.10 29.97 25.83
CA ILE A 19 15.12 29.29 24.96
C ILE A 19 15.71 28.97 23.57
N SER A 20 16.58 29.83 23.02
CA SER A 20 17.20 29.60 21.71
C SER A 20 18.24 28.47 21.70
N LEU A 21 18.90 28.19 22.83
CA LEU A 21 19.86 27.09 22.97
C LEU A 21 19.18 25.71 23.13
N GLY A 22 17.90 25.68 23.53
CA GLY A 22 17.09 24.45 23.59
C GLY A 22 16.43 24.03 22.27
N ALA A 23 16.40 24.92 21.28
CA ALA A 23 15.70 24.70 20.00
C ALA A 23 16.51 23.90 18.96
N CYS A 24 17.81 23.70 19.17
CA CYS A 24 18.73 23.11 18.19
C CYS A 24 19.36 21.79 18.66
N LYS A 25 18.54 20.76 18.92
CA LYS A 25 18.97 19.34 18.79
C LYS A 25 17.82 18.45 18.32
N LYS A 26 17.30 18.69 17.12
CA LYS A 26 16.51 17.70 16.35
C LYS A 26 17.35 17.13 15.21
N ASN A 27 18.51 16.56 15.54
CA ASN A 27 19.34 15.86 14.54
C ASN A 27 18.79 14.46 14.21
N GLY A 28 17.77 13.97 14.92
CA GLY A 28 17.18 12.65 14.69
C GLY A 28 16.44 12.48 13.35
N TYR A 29 16.02 13.58 12.71
CA TYR A 29 15.40 13.54 11.37
C TYR A 29 16.44 13.27 10.25
N LEU A 30 17.72 13.60 10.49
CA LEU A 30 18.79 13.42 9.49
C LEU A 30 19.38 12.00 9.50
N THR A 31 18.98 11.16 10.46
CA THR A 31 19.48 9.79 10.64
C THR A 31 18.41 8.73 10.43
N ASP A 32 17.25 9.06 9.83
CA ASP A 32 16.29 8.05 9.37
C ASP A 32 16.69 7.48 8.00
N GLY A 33 17.96 7.07 7.89
CA GLY A 33 18.48 6.27 6.78
C GLY A 33 18.41 4.77 7.06
N GLY A 34 17.72 4.37 8.14
CA GLY A 34 17.47 2.97 8.45
C GLY A 34 16.38 2.40 7.53
N VAL A 35 16.33 1.07 7.43
CA VAL A 35 15.20 0.40 6.78
C VAL A 35 13.96 0.65 7.63
N SER A 36 13.13 1.62 7.24
CA SER A 36 11.83 1.85 7.86
C SER A 36 10.97 0.60 7.66
N LYS A 37 10.82 -0.19 8.73
CA LYS A 37 9.87 -1.31 8.74
C LYS A 37 8.55 -0.76 9.27
N ALA A 38 7.56 -0.66 8.39
CA ALA A 38 6.20 -0.26 8.75
C ALA A 38 5.51 -1.38 9.51
N TYR A 39 5.87 -1.57 10.79
CA TYR A 39 5.24 -2.53 11.69
C TYR A 39 4.07 -1.88 12.42
N THR A 40 2.94 -2.58 12.51
CA THR A 40 1.78 -2.18 13.31
C THR A 40 1.43 -3.28 14.32
N SER A 41 0.97 -2.87 15.51
CA SER A 41 0.45 -3.77 16.53
C SER A 41 -0.94 -4.33 16.19
N LEU A 42 -1.60 -3.78 15.17
CA LEU A 42 -2.93 -4.19 14.72
C LEU A 42 -2.87 -5.46 13.86
N SER A 43 -3.92 -6.29 13.96
CA SER A 43 -4.13 -7.38 13.01
C SER A 43 -4.37 -6.80 11.61
N THR A 44 -4.26 -7.61 10.54
CA THR A 44 -4.52 -7.12 9.18
C THR A 44 -5.91 -6.51 9.04
N TYR A 45 -6.93 -7.20 9.56
CA TYR A 45 -8.29 -6.69 9.59
C TYR A 45 -8.38 -5.35 10.34
N ASP A 46 -7.81 -5.29 11.56
CA ASP A 46 -7.92 -4.08 12.39
C ASP A 46 -7.11 -2.91 11.81
N TYR A 47 -6.00 -3.18 11.13
CA TYR A 47 -5.22 -2.14 10.45
C TYR A 47 -6.03 -1.49 9.32
N LEU A 48 -6.70 -2.29 8.49
CA LEU A 48 -7.56 -1.79 7.41
C LEU A 48 -8.77 -1.03 7.98
N LYS A 49 -9.41 -1.58 9.01
CA LYS A 49 -10.57 -0.97 9.69
C LYS A 49 -10.27 0.35 10.37
N ASN A 50 -9.08 0.50 10.96
CA ASN A 50 -8.65 1.72 11.63
C ASN A 50 -7.87 2.67 10.70
N ASN A 51 -8.01 2.53 9.38
CA ASN A 51 -7.35 3.42 8.45
C ASN A 51 -7.88 4.86 8.63
N GLN A 52 -6.99 5.79 8.96
CA GLN A 52 -7.31 7.20 9.23
C GLN A 52 -8.09 7.89 8.08
N TYR A 53 -7.91 7.42 6.85
CA TYR A 53 -8.51 8.02 5.66
C TYR A 53 -9.73 7.25 5.15
N HIS A 54 -10.23 6.25 5.89
CA HIS A 54 -11.44 5.51 5.53
C HIS A 54 -11.39 4.88 4.12
N GLN A 55 -10.19 4.49 3.67
CA GLN A 55 -9.98 3.97 2.31
C GLN A 55 -10.47 2.53 2.11
N PHE A 56 -10.90 1.87 3.18
CA PHE A 56 -11.24 0.44 3.20
C PHE A 56 -12.59 0.17 3.86
N ASP A 57 -13.43 1.18 4.09
CA ASP A 57 -14.69 1.00 4.82
C ASP A 57 -15.61 -0.01 4.10
N THR A 58 -15.75 0.13 2.79
CA THR A 58 -16.50 -0.80 1.93
C THR A 58 -15.82 -2.16 1.82
N VAL A 59 -14.49 -2.17 1.76
CA VAL A 59 -13.71 -3.41 1.77
C VAL A 59 -13.96 -4.19 3.07
N ILE A 60 -13.98 -3.52 4.23
CA ILE A 60 -14.28 -4.13 5.52
C ILE A 60 -15.72 -4.66 5.58
N MET A 61 -16.70 -3.89 5.08
CA MET A 61 -18.10 -4.37 5.00
C MET A 61 -18.20 -5.68 4.20
N LEU A 62 -17.51 -5.77 3.07
CA LEU A 62 -17.51 -6.97 2.24
C LEU A 62 -16.75 -8.15 2.89
N ILE A 63 -15.63 -7.88 3.57
CA ILE A 63 -14.90 -8.90 4.35
C ILE A 63 -15.81 -9.49 5.44
N ASP A 64 -16.58 -8.65 6.13
CA ASP A 64 -17.51 -9.09 7.17
C ASP A 64 -18.68 -9.88 6.57
N HIS A 65 -19.23 -9.43 5.43
CA HIS A 65 -20.28 -10.15 4.70
C HIS A 65 -19.86 -11.57 4.31
N TYR A 66 -18.65 -11.75 3.77
CA TYR A 66 -18.12 -13.07 3.39
C TYR A 66 -17.44 -13.82 4.54
N GLN A 67 -17.46 -13.29 5.76
CA GLN A 67 -16.84 -13.89 6.96
C GLN A 67 -15.32 -14.17 6.79
N LEU A 68 -14.61 -13.32 6.04
CA LEU A 68 -13.22 -13.54 5.65
C LEU A 68 -12.19 -13.04 6.67
N LYS A 69 -12.61 -12.53 7.83
CA LYS A 69 -11.69 -11.97 8.84
C LYS A 69 -10.56 -12.93 9.23
N ASN A 70 -10.90 -14.20 9.48
CA ASN A 70 -9.90 -15.20 9.86
C ASN A 70 -8.97 -15.55 8.70
N THR A 71 -9.53 -15.73 7.50
CA THR A 71 -8.76 -15.97 6.27
C THR A 71 -7.76 -14.84 6.02
N LEU A 72 -8.22 -13.59 6.09
CA LEU A 72 -7.40 -12.39 5.93
C LEU A 72 -6.24 -12.35 6.93
N ASN A 73 -6.54 -12.57 8.22
CA ASN A 73 -5.52 -12.55 9.27
C ASN A 73 -4.57 -13.77 9.19
N SER A 74 -4.96 -14.86 8.54
CA SER A 74 -4.10 -16.03 8.34
C SER A 74 -3.18 -15.93 7.12
N ALA A 75 -3.51 -15.06 6.16
CA ALA A 75 -2.73 -14.88 4.94
C ALA A 75 -1.33 -14.35 5.25
N LYS A 76 -0.32 -14.85 4.54
CA LYS A 76 1.06 -14.36 4.66
C LYS A 76 1.30 -13.09 3.87
N THR A 77 0.56 -12.89 2.78
CA THR A 77 0.55 -11.63 2.04
C THR A 77 -0.86 -11.30 1.58
N PHE A 78 -1.21 -10.02 1.63
CA PHE A 78 -2.47 -9.51 1.09
C PHE A 78 -2.21 -8.25 0.27
N PHE A 79 -2.73 -8.22 -0.95
CA PHE A 79 -2.79 -7.03 -1.79
C PHE A 79 -4.16 -6.37 -1.63
N ALA A 80 -4.28 -5.49 -0.65
CA ALA A 80 -5.53 -4.78 -0.38
C ALA A 80 -5.86 -3.80 -1.50
N PHE A 81 -7.08 -3.88 -2.03
CA PHE A 81 -7.69 -2.83 -2.85
C PHE A 81 -8.45 -1.85 -1.97
N THR A 82 -8.79 -0.68 -2.52
CA THR A 82 -9.51 0.38 -1.79
C THR A 82 -10.97 0.47 -2.20
N ASP A 83 -11.74 1.24 -1.44
CA ASP A 83 -13.14 1.54 -1.72
C ASP A 83 -13.34 2.16 -3.11
N MET A 84 -12.37 2.91 -3.62
CA MET A 84 -12.41 3.46 -4.97
C MET A 84 -12.33 2.36 -6.04
N SER A 85 -11.57 1.30 -5.79
CA SER A 85 -11.49 0.13 -6.67
C SER A 85 -12.80 -0.67 -6.64
N VAL A 86 -13.42 -0.80 -5.46
CA VAL A 86 -14.76 -1.40 -5.32
C VAL A 86 -15.81 -0.59 -6.09
N ASN A 87 -15.79 0.74 -5.98
CA ASN A 87 -16.68 1.60 -6.77
C ASN A 87 -16.45 1.43 -8.29
N GLY A 88 -15.20 1.27 -8.72
CA GLY A 88 -14.87 0.94 -10.12
C GLY A 88 -15.49 -0.39 -10.58
N LEU A 89 -15.42 -1.42 -9.73
CA LEU A 89 -16.07 -2.70 -9.98
C LEU A 89 -17.59 -2.57 -10.06
N MET A 90 -18.22 -1.83 -9.13
CA MET A 90 -19.66 -1.60 -9.13
C MET A 90 -20.14 -0.95 -10.43
N LYS A 91 -19.41 0.05 -10.93
CA LYS A 91 -19.69 0.70 -12.22
C LYS A 91 -19.57 -0.28 -13.39
N THR A 92 -18.54 -1.12 -13.38
CA THR A 92 -18.30 -2.14 -14.42
C THR A 92 -19.43 -3.17 -14.45
N LEU A 93 -19.89 -3.60 -13.28
CA LEU A 93 -21.00 -4.54 -13.12
C LEU A 93 -22.39 -3.90 -13.27
N LYS A 94 -22.46 -2.56 -13.40
CA LYS A 94 -23.70 -1.78 -13.46
C LYS A 94 -24.61 -1.99 -12.24
N VAL A 95 -24.01 -2.14 -11.06
CA VAL A 95 -24.71 -2.25 -9.78
C VAL A 95 -24.60 -0.96 -8.98
N THR A 96 -25.61 -0.66 -8.16
CA THR A 96 -25.71 0.60 -7.41
C THR A 96 -25.81 0.41 -5.91
N SER A 97 -25.91 -0.82 -5.41
CA SER A 97 -25.92 -1.13 -3.98
C SER A 97 -24.93 -2.24 -3.62
N ILE A 98 -24.59 -2.32 -2.33
CA ILE A 98 -23.74 -3.40 -1.80
C ILE A 98 -24.43 -4.75 -1.95
N ASP A 99 -25.75 -4.84 -1.72
CA ASP A 99 -26.50 -6.09 -1.89
C ASP A 99 -26.39 -6.63 -3.33
N GLN A 100 -26.57 -5.77 -4.33
CA GLN A 100 -26.40 -6.15 -5.74
C GLN A 100 -24.96 -6.55 -6.07
N LEU A 101 -23.98 -5.89 -5.44
CA LEU A 101 -22.58 -6.25 -5.60
C LEU A 101 -22.33 -7.64 -5.01
N THR A 102 -22.81 -7.92 -3.80
CA THR A 102 -22.64 -9.22 -3.14
C THR A 102 -23.39 -10.35 -3.83
N ASP A 103 -24.50 -10.05 -4.52
CA ASP A 103 -25.19 -11.02 -5.40
C ASP A 103 -24.37 -11.32 -6.67
N SER A 104 -23.53 -10.38 -7.10
CA SER A 104 -22.81 -10.45 -8.38
C SER A 104 -21.38 -11.01 -8.27
N VAL A 105 -20.80 -11.01 -7.08
CA VAL A 105 -19.43 -11.44 -6.81
C VAL A 105 -19.40 -12.46 -5.67
N SER A 106 -18.26 -13.10 -5.46
CA SER A 106 -18.09 -14.04 -4.35
C SER A 106 -16.88 -13.64 -3.50
N ALA A 107 -16.66 -14.37 -2.40
CA ALA A 107 -15.46 -14.28 -1.58
C ALA A 107 -14.15 -14.39 -2.40
N LYS A 108 -14.18 -15.03 -3.57
CA LYS A 108 -13.04 -15.12 -4.50
C LYS A 108 -12.53 -13.76 -4.98
N LEU A 109 -13.37 -12.73 -4.96
CA LEU A 109 -12.94 -11.35 -5.22
C LEU A 109 -11.77 -10.95 -4.32
N PHE A 110 -11.80 -11.37 -3.05
CA PHE A 110 -10.77 -11.07 -2.05
C PHE A 110 -9.64 -12.08 -2.06
N THR A 111 -9.97 -13.37 -2.07
CA THR A 111 -8.97 -14.43 -1.89
C THR A 111 -7.99 -14.52 -3.07
N GLN A 112 -8.34 -14.00 -4.26
CA GLN A 112 -7.39 -13.89 -5.38
C GLN A 112 -6.20 -12.96 -5.06
N TYR A 113 -6.35 -12.03 -4.12
CA TYR A 113 -5.30 -11.10 -3.71
C TYR A 113 -4.58 -11.54 -2.42
N MET A 114 -4.86 -12.76 -1.94
CA MET A 114 -4.27 -13.33 -0.73
C MET A 114 -3.32 -14.47 -1.09
N PHE A 115 -2.24 -14.59 -0.32
CA PHE A 115 -1.21 -15.61 -0.53
C PHE A 115 -0.76 -16.23 0.78
N ASN A 116 -0.54 -17.54 0.78
CA ASN A 116 0.11 -18.28 1.87
C ASN A 116 1.66 -18.19 1.82
N LYS A 117 2.22 -17.30 1.01
CA LYS A 117 3.66 -16.99 0.96
C LYS A 117 3.87 -15.52 1.29
N THR A 118 4.94 -15.22 2.03
CA THR A 118 5.39 -13.84 2.24
C THR A 118 6.03 -13.32 0.95
N ILE A 119 5.52 -12.22 0.43
CA ILE A 119 6.03 -11.54 -0.76
C ILE A 119 6.46 -10.13 -0.34
N THR A 120 7.74 -9.83 -0.52
CA THR A 120 8.34 -8.54 -0.13
C THR A 120 8.80 -7.77 -1.36
N LEU A 121 8.99 -6.45 -1.21
CA LEU A 121 9.58 -5.63 -2.26
C LEU A 121 11.03 -6.03 -2.55
N ASP A 122 11.78 -6.41 -1.52
CA ASP A 122 13.20 -6.75 -1.60
C ASP A 122 13.45 -8.03 -2.40
N ASP A 123 12.60 -9.05 -2.19
CA ASP A 123 12.71 -10.35 -2.87
C ASP A 123 12.12 -10.35 -4.29
N ALA A 124 11.37 -9.31 -4.66
CA ALA A 124 10.70 -9.24 -5.95
C ALA A 124 11.66 -8.84 -7.10
N THR A 125 11.43 -9.46 -8.26
CA THR A 125 12.23 -9.24 -9.48
C THR A 125 11.56 -8.24 -10.42
N LEU A 126 12.32 -7.67 -11.36
CA LEU A 126 11.77 -6.77 -12.38
C LEU A 126 10.89 -7.49 -13.42
N SER A 127 11.02 -8.82 -13.52
CA SER A 127 10.17 -9.66 -14.36
C SER A 127 9.00 -10.23 -13.55
N SER A 128 7.88 -10.50 -14.23
CA SER A 128 6.72 -11.16 -13.64
C SER A 128 7.09 -12.59 -13.18
N VAL A 129 6.90 -12.86 -11.89
CA VAL A 129 7.08 -14.20 -11.31
C VAL A 129 5.72 -14.72 -10.88
N LEU A 130 5.34 -15.93 -11.30
CA LEU A 130 4.07 -16.55 -10.92
C LEU A 130 4.00 -16.83 -9.41
N TYR A 131 2.85 -16.53 -8.82
CA TYR A 131 2.50 -16.91 -7.46
C TYR A 131 1.11 -17.54 -7.43
N THR A 132 0.95 -18.57 -6.61
CA THR A 132 -0.36 -19.19 -6.36
C THR A 132 -1.06 -18.42 -5.24
N ASN A 133 -2.14 -17.71 -5.59
CA ASN A 133 -3.04 -17.11 -4.60
C ASN A 133 -4.01 -18.15 -4.01
N GLU A 134 -4.82 -17.75 -3.04
CA GLU A 134 -5.80 -18.64 -2.37
C GLU A 134 -6.93 -19.14 -3.29
N VAL A 135 -7.09 -18.58 -4.50
CA VAL A 135 -8.04 -19.09 -5.51
C VAL A 135 -7.39 -20.19 -6.37
N GLY A 136 -6.07 -20.17 -6.55
CA GLY A 136 -5.33 -21.12 -7.35
C GLY A 136 -5.45 -20.85 -8.86
N SER A 137 -5.50 -21.92 -9.65
CA SER A 137 -5.40 -21.85 -11.12
C SER A 137 -6.58 -21.15 -11.81
N THR A 138 -7.71 -20.93 -11.14
CA THR A 138 -8.84 -20.15 -11.69
C THR A 138 -8.54 -18.64 -11.74
N ALA A 139 -7.55 -18.17 -10.99
CA ALA A 139 -7.13 -16.77 -10.99
C ALA A 139 -5.60 -16.68 -11.03
N PRO A 140 -4.95 -17.04 -12.15
CA PRO A 140 -3.49 -17.03 -12.22
C PRO A 140 -2.96 -15.62 -11.98
N SER A 141 -1.87 -15.54 -11.20
CA SER A 141 -1.30 -14.27 -10.77
C SER A 141 0.21 -14.30 -10.81
N ALA A 142 0.82 -13.16 -11.11
CA ALA A 142 2.24 -12.95 -11.01
C ALA A 142 2.53 -11.66 -10.24
N ILE A 143 3.71 -11.55 -9.65
CA ILE A 143 4.18 -10.35 -8.97
C ILE A 143 5.50 -9.92 -9.61
N LYS A 144 5.67 -8.61 -9.81
CA LYS A 144 6.95 -8.00 -10.15
C LYS A 144 7.19 -6.72 -9.37
N LYS A 145 8.42 -6.27 -9.40
CA LYS A 145 8.87 -4.96 -8.91
C LYS A 145 9.00 -4.01 -10.10
N ILE A 146 8.57 -2.77 -9.91
CA ILE A 146 8.75 -1.69 -10.89
C ILE A 146 9.59 -0.58 -10.28
N THR A 147 10.29 0.15 -11.14
CA THR A 147 11.10 1.32 -10.76
C THR A 147 10.46 2.59 -11.30
N THR A 148 10.31 3.59 -10.45
CA THR A 148 9.80 4.90 -10.84
C THR A 148 10.85 5.96 -10.54
N GLY A 149 11.25 6.70 -11.57
CA GLY A 149 12.18 7.82 -11.44
C GLY A 149 11.43 9.12 -11.11
N VAL A 150 11.85 9.81 -10.06
CA VAL A 150 11.36 11.13 -9.68
C VAL A 150 12.48 12.16 -9.88
N PRO A 151 12.31 13.13 -10.79
CA PRO A 151 13.25 14.23 -10.91
C PRO A 151 13.11 15.19 -9.73
N VAL A 152 14.23 15.55 -9.10
CA VAL A 152 14.29 16.61 -8.08
C VAL A 152 14.92 17.83 -8.72
N TYR A 153 14.13 18.88 -8.92
CA TYR A 153 14.59 20.12 -9.54
C TYR A 153 15.33 20.99 -8.53
N LEU A 154 16.63 21.16 -8.75
CA LEU A 154 17.52 22.06 -8.02
C LEU A 154 17.85 23.28 -8.91
N ALA A 155 18.47 24.31 -8.32
CA ALA A 155 18.74 25.57 -9.02
C ALA A 155 19.48 25.42 -10.36
N ASN A 156 20.34 24.40 -10.51
CA ASN A 156 21.15 24.16 -11.72
C ASN A 156 21.22 22.66 -12.13
N SER A 157 20.36 21.80 -11.59
CA SER A 157 20.36 20.37 -11.92
C SER A 157 19.00 19.72 -11.67
N ALA A 158 18.78 18.55 -12.28
CA ALA A 158 17.57 17.76 -12.08
C ALA A 158 17.92 16.27 -11.90
N PRO A 159 18.61 15.87 -10.81
CA PRO A 159 18.87 14.47 -10.52
C PRO A 159 17.58 13.66 -10.43
N THR A 160 17.59 12.44 -10.98
CA THR A 160 16.48 11.49 -10.87
C THR A 160 16.75 10.47 -9.76
N PHE A 161 15.83 10.38 -8.81
CA PHE A 161 15.86 9.36 -7.77
C PHE A 161 14.87 8.26 -8.12
N ASN A 162 15.34 7.02 -8.11
CA ASN A 162 14.49 5.87 -8.36
C ASN A 162 13.95 5.34 -7.02
N TYR A 163 12.67 5.03 -7.00
CA TYR A 163 12.06 4.23 -5.95
C TYR A 163 11.37 3.02 -6.54
N PHE A 164 11.22 1.96 -5.74
CA PHE A 164 10.62 0.72 -6.18
C PHE A 164 9.25 0.52 -5.54
N THR A 165 8.33 -0.05 -6.30
CA THR A 165 7.03 -0.54 -5.81
C THR A 165 6.74 -1.92 -6.39
N LEU A 166 5.78 -2.62 -5.81
CA LEU A 166 5.28 -3.89 -6.35
C LEU A 166 4.14 -3.63 -7.34
N GLU A 167 3.99 -4.57 -8.26
CA GLU A 167 2.84 -4.68 -9.14
C GLU A 167 2.27 -6.10 -9.02
N TYR A 168 0.97 -6.17 -8.72
CA TYR A 168 0.20 -7.40 -8.81
C TYR A 168 -0.27 -7.56 -10.25
N VAL A 169 0.05 -8.68 -10.88
CA VAL A 169 -0.28 -8.97 -12.27
C VAL A 169 -1.35 -10.05 -12.30
N LYS A 170 -2.54 -9.73 -12.84
CA LYS A 170 -3.55 -10.73 -13.20
C LYS A 170 -3.17 -11.30 -14.56
N VAL A 171 -2.91 -12.60 -14.59
CA VAL A 171 -2.46 -13.26 -15.81
C VAL A 171 -3.68 -13.58 -16.68
N ASN A 172 -3.71 -13.08 -17.91
CA ASN A 172 -4.83 -13.26 -18.84
C ASN A 172 -4.49 -14.25 -19.97
N GLY A 173 -3.78 -15.33 -19.65
CA GLY A 173 -3.27 -16.27 -20.64
C GLY A 173 -1.96 -16.84 -20.15
N VAL A 174 -0.88 -16.56 -20.87
CA VAL A 174 0.48 -16.74 -20.35
C VAL A 174 1.02 -15.44 -19.77
N VAL A 175 2.10 -15.52 -18.99
CA VAL A 175 2.71 -14.31 -18.44
C VAL A 175 3.29 -13.47 -19.57
N ASP A 176 2.95 -12.19 -19.61
CA ASP A 176 3.47 -11.25 -20.60
C ASP A 176 5.01 -11.27 -20.65
N GLY A 177 5.55 -11.43 -21.86
CA GLY A 177 7.00 -11.52 -22.10
C GLY A 177 7.63 -12.89 -21.83
N SER A 178 6.82 -13.91 -21.53
CA SER A 178 7.31 -15.29 -21.42
C SER A 178 7.64 -15.90 -22.80
N PRO A 179 8.67 -16.76 -22.91
CA PRO A 179 8.99 -17.44 -24.16
C PRO A 179 7.84 -18.36 -24.61
N GLY A 180 7.41 -18.24 -25.86
CA GLY A 180 6.37 -19.09 -26.44
C GLY A 180 4.93 -18.63 -26.20
N ALA A 181 4.73 -17.37 -25.80
CA ALA A 181 3.41 -16.75 -25.77
C ALA A 181 2.76 -16.76 -27.18
N PRO A 182 1.47 -17.14 -27.31
CA PRO A 182 0.73 -17.01 -28.56
C PRO A 182 0.69 -15.56 -29.08
N ASP A 183 0.61 -15.39 -30.40
CA ASP A 183 0.52 -14.04 -31.01
C ASP A 183 -0.76 -13.28 -30.62
N ASP A 184 -1.82 -14.00 -30.21
CA ASP A 184 -3.12 -13.49 -29.78
C ASP A 184 -3.35 -13.58 -28.27
N ASP A 185 -2.29 -13.74 -27.48
CA ASP A 185 -2.38 -13.80 -26.02
C ASP A 185 -2.93 -12.48 -25.44
N PRO A 186 -4.01 -12.54 -24.64
CA PRO A 186 -4.56 -11.34 -24.03
C PRO A 186 -3.59 -10.71 -23.02
N VAL A 187 -3.37 -9.40 -23.15
CA VAL A 187 -2.46 -8.64 -22.28
C VAL A 187 -2.82 -8.81 -20.79
N ASP A 188 -1.81 -9.04 -19.96
CA ASP A 188 -1.96 -9.15 -18.52
C ASP A 188 -2.41 -7.83 -17.90
N LEU A 189 -3.23 -7.91 -16.83
CA LEU A 189 -3.62 -6.72 -16.09
C LEU A 189 -2.67 -6.45 -14.93
N ALA A 190 -1.83 -5.45 -15.12
CA ALA A 190 -0.91 -4.85 -14.16
C ALA A 190 -1.61 -3.93 -13.15
N LEU A 191 -1.51 -4.22 -11.85
CA LEU A 191 -2.06 -3.41 -10.75
C LEU A 191 -0.93 -2.96 -9.81
N GLN A 192 -0.51 -1.71 -9.93
CA GLN A 192 0.54 -1.14 -9.09
C GLN A 192 0.11 -1.02 -7.62
N CYS A 193 1.06 -1.17 -6.70
CA CYS A 193 0.90 -0.86 -5.29
C CYS A 193 1.28 0.60 -4.99
N GLN A 194 0.41 1.33 -4.29
CA GLN A 194 0.71 2.65 -3.73
C GLN A 194 1.44 2.58 -2.38
N THR A 195 1.33 1.45 -1.68
CA THR A 195 2.05 1.19 -0.42
C THR A 195 2.48 -0.26 -0.41
N THR A 196 3.70 -0.54 0.05
CA THR A 196 4.24 -1.91 0.11
C THR A 196 4.86 -2.20 1.47
N GLY A 197 4.74 -3.45 1.92
CA GLY A 197 5.52 -3.98 3.05
C GLY A 197 5.02 -3.61 4.44
N VAL A 198 3.73 -3.27 4.62
CA VAL A 198 3.18 -3.06 5.97
C VAL A 198 3.11 -4.40 6.70
N GLN A 199 3.82 -4.52 7.81
CA GLN A 199 3.83 -5.74 8.62
C GLN A 199 2.81 -5.62 9.75
N THR A 200 1.81 -6.51 9.73
CA THR A 200 0.73 -6.54 10.73
C THR A 200 1.02 -7.58 11.81
N SER A 201 0.40 -7.44 12.99
CA SER A 201 0.65 -8.34 14.13
C SER A 201 0.15 -9.77 13.91
N SER A 202 -0.75 -9.98 12.95
CA SER A 202 -1.18 -11.31 12.48
C SER A 202 -0.13 -12.01 11.60
N GLY A 203 0.97 -11.33 11.26
CA GLY A 203 2.06 -11.88 10.45
C GLY A 203 1.85 -11.72 8.94
N THR A 204 0.82 -10.99 8.53
CA THR A 204 0.56 -10.66 7.12
C THR A 204 1.45 -9.50 6.68
N THR A 205 2.08 -9.66 5.52
CA THR A 205 2.70 -8.56 4.76
C THR A 205 1.64 -7.94 3.85
N LEU A 206 1.23 -6.73 4.18
CA LEU A 206 0.19 -6.00 3.48
C LEU A 206 0.81 -5.06 2.44
N HIS A 207 0.30 -5.15 1.21
CA HIS A 207 0.52 -4.21 0.13
C HIS A 207 -0.82 -3.57 -0.22
N VAL A 208 -0.84 -2.28 -0.52
CA VAL A 208 -2.06 -1.56 -0.90
C VAL A 208 -1.96 -1.21 -2.36
N LEU A 209 -2.92 -1.69 -3.16
CA LEU A 209 -3.08 -1.36 -4.57
C LEU A 209 -3.44 0.11 -4.76
N VAL A 210 -3.13 0.67 -5.93
CA VAL A 210 -3.57 2.02 -6.32
C VAL A 210 -5.09 2.15 -6.26
N ASN A 211 -5.58 3.36 -5.96
CA ASN A 211 -7.00 3.58 -5.68
C ASN A 211 -7.93 3.19 -6.84
N ASN A 212 -7.44 3.29 -8.06
CA ASN A 212 -8.17 2.95 -9.29
C ASN A 212 -7.82 1.55 -9.83
N ALA A 213 -7.34 0.63 -8.98
CA ALA A 213 -7.07 -0.74 -9.41
C ALA A 213 -8.32 -1.38 -10.03
N ALA A 214 -8.18 -1.90 -11.25
CA ALA A 214 -9.26 -2.51 -12.00
C ALA A 214 -9.55 -3.92 -11.46
N LEU A 215 -10.55 -4.02 -10.58
CA LEU A 215 -11.03 -5.31 -10.07
C LEU A 215 -11.97 -5.95 -11.10
N ASN A 216 -11.92 -7.27 -11.22
CA ASN A 216 -12.89 -8.04 -11.99
C ASN A 216 -13.43 -9.17 -11.11
N LYS A 217 -14.71 -9.51 -11.29
CA LYS A 217 -15.24 -10.76 -10.73
C LYS A 217 -14.54 -11.96 -11.38
N LEU A 218 -14.40 -13.01 -10.60
CA LEU A 218 -13.96 -14.34 -11.04
C LEU A 218 -15.18 -15.19 -11.37
#